data_AF-A0AAE0VEU7-F1
#
_entry.id   AF-A0AAE0VEU7-F1
#
_cell.length_a   1.000
_cell.length_b   1.000
_cell.length_c   1.000
_cell.angle_alpha   90.00
_cell.angle_beta   90.00
_cell.angle_gamma   90.00
#
_symmetry.space_group_name_H-M   'P 1'
#
loop_
_entity.id
_entity.type
_entity.pdbx_description
1 polymer ?
#
loop_
_entity_poly.entity_id
_entity_poly.type
_entity_poly.pdbx_seq_one_letter_code
_entity_poly.pdbx_strand_id
1 'polypeptide(L)'
;MEWLFGKKKTPEEMLRQNQRALNKAMRDLDRERAKMEQQEKKVIADIKKMAKQGQMDAVKIMAKDLVRTRRYVKKFILMRANIQAVSLKIQTLRSNNAMAQAMKGVTRAMQTMNKQ
;
A
#
# COMPACT_ATOMS: atom_id res chain seq x y z
N MET A 1 -15.36 -17.99 -29.62
CA MET A 1 -14.44 -18.59 -28.62
C MET A 1 -13.83 -17.55 -27.66
N GLU A 2 -13.37 -16.38 -28.09
CA GLU A 2 -12.87 -15.34 -27.16
C GLU A 2 -13.93 -14.71 -26.23
N TRP A 3 -15.21 -14.69 -26.63
CA TRP A 3 -16.32 -14.16 -25.82
C TRP A 3 -16.71 -15.08 -24.64
N LEU A 4 -16.43 -16.39 -24.75
CA LEU A 4 -16.81 -17.42 -23.76
C LEU A 4 -15.73 -17.68 -22.69
N PHE A 5 -14.47 -17.33 -22.94
CA PHE A 5 -13.36 -17.66 -22.04
C PHE A 5 -12.64 -16.45 -21.41
N GLY A 6 -13.05 -15.23 -21.74
CA GLY A 6 -12.40 -14.01 -21.24
C GLY A 6 -10.98 -13.83 -21.80
N LYS A 7 -10.64 -12.62 -22.25
CA LYS A 7 -9.28 -12.34 -22.71
C LYS A 7 -8.30 -12.54 -21.55
N LYS A 8 -7.29 -13.40 -21.73
CA LYS A 8 -6.16 -13.50 -20.78
C LYS A 8 -5.54 -12.11 -20.68
N LYS A 9 -5.56 -11.53 -19.48
CA LYS A 9 -4.97 -10.21 -19.24
C LYS A 9 -3.52 -10.21 -19.67
N THR A 10 -3.13 -9.19 -20.41
CA THR A 10 -1.73 -9.02 -20.77
C THR A 10 -0.91 -8.74 -19.50
N PRO A 11 0.40 -9.08 -19.48
CA PRO A 11 1.28 -8.73 -18.36
C PRO A 11 1.22 -7.24 -17.99
N GLU A 12 1.06 -6.36 -18.98
CA GLU A 12 0.93 -4.91 -18.75
C GLU A 12 -0.39 -4.52 -18.06
N GLU A 13 -1.49 -5.15 -18.44
CA GLU A 13 -2.80 -4.96 -17.80
C GLU A 13 -2.78 -5.45 -16.35
N MET A 14 -2.15 -6.60 -16.08
CA MET A 14 -1.95 -7.10 -14.73
C MET A 14 -1.11 -6.14 -13.89
N LEU A 15 0.00 -5.62 -14.42
CA LEU A 15 0.83 -4.63 -13.72
C LEU A 15 0.06 -3.33 -13.45
N ARG A 16 -0.78 -2.86 -14.39
CA ARG A 16 -1.66 -1.68 -14.18
C ARG A 16 -2.71 -1.94 -13.10
N GLN A 17 -3.33 -3.12 -13.11
CA GLN A 17 -4.32 -3.49 -12.09
C GLN A 17 -3.68 -3.59 -10.70
N ASN A 18 -2.52 -4.24 -10.59
CA ASN A 18 -1.77 -4.36 -9.34
C ASN A 18 -1.38 -2.99 -8.80
N GLN A 19 -0.89 -2.08 -9.65
CA GLN A 19 -0.56 -0.72 -9.23
C GLN A 19 -1.77 0.02 -8.66
N ARG A 20 -2.94 -0.10 -9.29
CA ARG A 20 -4.20 0.49 -8.78
C ARG A 20 -4.62 -0.13 -7.45
N ALA A 21 -4.51 -1.45 -7.32
CA ALA A 21 -4.82 -2.15 -6.09
C ALA A 21 -3.91 -1.72 -4.93
N LEU A 22 -2.59 -1.62 -5.17
CA LEU A 22 -1.63 -1.14 -4.18
C LEU A 22 -1.89 0.31 -3.79
N ASN A 23 -2.20 1.19 -4.74
CA ASN A 23 -2.56 2.58 -4.46
C ASN A 23 -3.85 2.69 -3.63
N LYS A 24 -4.85 1.84 -3.90
CA LYS A 24 -6.07 1.76 -3.09
C LYS A 24 -5.73 1.30 -1.67
N ALA A 25 -4.95 0.23 -1.52
CA ALA A 25 -4.51 -0.27 -0.23
C ALA A 25 -3.76 0.80 0.58
N MET A 26 -2.84 1.56 -0.02
CA MET A 26 -2.16 2.67 0.67
C MET A 26 -3.14 3.71 1.23
N ARG A 27 -4.14 4.12 0.45
CA ARG A 27 -5.17 5.08 0.90
C ARG A 27 -6.05 4.51 2.00
N ASP A 28 -6.40 3.23 1.91
CA ASP A 28 -7.18 2.55 2.95
C ASP A 28 -6.41 2.48 4.27
N LEU A 29 -5.10 2.17 4.21
CA LEU A 29 -4.23 2.20 5.40
C LEU A 29 -4.08 3.60 6.00
N ASP A 30 -3.93 4.63 5.16
CA ASP A 30 -3.84 6.01 5.65
C ASP A 30 -5.12 6.46 6.34
N ARG A 31 -6.28 6.09 5.79
CA ARG A 31 -7.59 6.37 6.41
C ARG A 31 -7.74 5.66 7.75
N GLU A 32 -7.34 4.39 7.83
CA GLU A 32 -7.45 3.64 9.07
C GLU A 32 -6.46 4.14 10.14
N ARG A 33 -5.25 4.53 9.73
CA ARG A 33 -4.28 5.20 10.61
C ARG A 33 -4.86 6.49 11.18
N ALA A 34 -5.46 7.34 10.35
CA ALA A 34 -6.05 8.60 10.80
C ALA A 34 -7.19 8.40 11.80
N LYS A 35 -8.05 7.40 11.61
CA LYS A 35 -9.08 7.03 12.59
C LYS A 35 -8.47 6.58 13.92
N MET A 36 -7.43 5.74 13.85
CA MET A 36 -6.72 5.25 15.04
C MET A 36 -6.05 6.39 15.82
N GLU A 37 -5.43 7.36 15.12
CA GLU A 37 -4.84 8.56 15.75
C GLU A 37 -5.92 9.44 16.41
N GLN A 38 -7.11 9.55 15.82
CA GLN A 38 -8.24 10.25 16.47
C GLN A 38 -8.75 9.50 17.70
N GLN A 39 -8.85 8.17 17.63
CA GLN A 39 -9.23 7.34 18.77
C GLN A 39 -8.19 7.43 19.89
N GLU A 40 -6.90 7.47 19.56
CA GLU A 40 -5.82 7.69 20.52
C GLU A 40 -6.05 8.99 21.31
N LYS A 41 -6.35 10.09 20.62
CA LYS A 41 -6.64 11.38 21.27
C LYS A 41 -7.85 11.32 22.21
N LYS A 42 -8.92 10.63 21.81
CA LYS A 42 -10.11 10.44 22.65
C LYS A 42 -9.77 9.63 23.90
N VAL A 43 -9.09 8.49 23.73
CA VAL A 43 -8.68 7.62 24.85
C VAL A 43 -7.78 8.38 25.83
N ILE A 44 -6.88 9.24 25.36
CA ILE A 44 -6.06 10.09 26.24
C ILE A 44 -6.93 11.06 27.06
N ALA A 45 -7.94 11.67 26.45
CA ALA A 45 -8.86 12.56 27.15
C ALA A 45 -9.69 11.81 28.19
N ASP A 46 -10.19 10.62 27.85
CA ASP A 46 -10.97 9.77 28.74
C ASP A 46 -10.12 9.28 29.92
N ILE A 47 -8.88 8.83 29.68
CA ILE A 47 -7.93 8.47 30.74
C ILE A 47 -7.75 9.63 31.74
N LYS A 48 -7.54 10.85 31.24
CA LYS A 48 -7.38 12.03 32.11
C LYS A 48 -8.65 12.32 32.92
N LYS A 49 -9.83 12.15 32.33
CA LYS A 49 -11.11 12.34 33.02
C LYS A 49 -11.32 11.29 34.11
N MET A 50 -11.11 10.01 33.79
CA MET A 50 -11.30 8.89 34.73
C MET A 50 -10.28 8.93 35.87
N ALA A 51 -9.05 9.38 35.59
CA ALA A 51 -8.03 9.61 36.61
C ALA A 51 -8.47 10.69 37.62
N LYS A 52 -9.04 11.81 37.16
CA LYS A 52 -9.59 12.86 38.04
C LYS A 52 -10.77 12.37 38.88
N GLN A 53 -11.54 11.41 38.38
CA GLN A 53 -12.65 10.78 39.09
C GLN A 53 -12.20 9.68 40.07
N GLY A 54 -10.90 9.39 40.17
CA GLY A 54 -10.36 8.37 41.07
C GLY A 54 -10.56 6.92 40.61
N GLN A 55 -11.09 6.69 39.39
CA GLN A 55 -11.39 5.34 38.89
C GLN A 55 -10.13 4.67 38.30
N MET A 56 -9.23 4.23 39.17
CA MET A 56 -7.89 3.77 38.75
C MET A 56 -7.83 2.44 38.02
N ASP A 57 -8.78 1.54 38.25
CA ASP A 57 -8.83 0.27 37.52
C ASP A 57 -9.25 0.46 36.06
N ALA A 58 -10.19 1.37 35.80
CA ALA A 58 -10.57 1.75 34.43
C ALA A 58 -9.39 2.40 33.69
N VAL A 59 -8.65 3.29 34.35
CA VAL A 59 -7.45 3.93 33.77
C VAL A 59 -6.36 2.91 33.43
N LYS A 60 -6.12 1.90 34.28
CA LYS A 60 -5.15 0.83 33.98
C LYS A 60 -5.53 0.07 32.71
N ILE A 61 -6.81 -0.22 32.50
CA ILE A 61 -7.30 -0.91 31.29
C ILE A 61 -7.13 -0.01 30.06
N MET A 62 -7.62 1.23 30.13
CA MET A 62 -7.53 2.18 29.03
C MET A 62 -6.08 2.51 28.65
N ALA A 63 -5.16 2.55 29.62
CA ALA A 63 -3.74 2.75 29.35
C ALA A 63 -3.11 1.59 28.56
N LYS A 64 -3.52 0.34 28.84
CA LYS A 64 -3.09 -0.82 28.04
C LYS A 64 -3.60 -0.70 26.60
N ASP A 65 -4.85 -0.28 26.42
CA ASP A 65 -5.42 -0.06 25.09
C ASP A 65 -4.72 1.07 24.34
N LEU A 66 -4.37 2.16 25.03
CA LEU A 66 -3.58 3.25 24.44
C LEU A 66 -2.25 2.75 23.86
N VAL A 67 -1.52 1.92 24.60
CA VAL A 67 -0.24 1.34 24.15
C VAL A 67 -0.46 0.42 22.93
N ARG A 68 -1.53 -0.39 22.93
CA ARG A 68 -1.89 -1.23 21.78
C ARG A 68 -2.18 -0.38 20.54
N THR A 69 -3.01 0.66 20.67
CA THR A 69 -3.33 1.59 19.59
C THR A 69 -2.07 2.22 18.99
N ARG A 70 -1.15 2.72 19.82
CA ARG A 70 0.14 3.26 19.36
C ARG A 70 0.97 2.23 18.59
N ARG A 71 1.01 0.99 19.06
CA ARG A 71 1.73 -0.10 18.38
C ARG A 71 1.12 -0.39 17.01
N TYR A 72 -0.21 -0.38 16.91
CA TYR A 72 -0.90 -0.55 15.63
C TYR A 72 -0.63 0.63 14.68
N VAL A 73 -0.69 1.88 15.15
CA VAL A 73 -0.34 3.06 14.33
C VAL A 73 1.07 2.92 13.75
N LYS A 74 2.07 2.54 14.58
CA LYS A 74 3.43 2.27 14.11
C LYS A 74 3.46 1.13 13.06
N LYS A 75 2.71 0.06 13.27
CA LYS A 75 2.60 -1.06 12.32
C LYS A 75 2.00 -0.61 10.99
N PHE A 76 0.98 0.25 11.00
CA PHE A 76 0.38 0.82 9.79
C PHE A 76 1.36 1.68 9.00
N ILE A 77 2.19 2.50 9.67
CA ILE A 77 3.23 3.29 9.01
C ILE A 77 4.24 2.38 8.30
N LEU A 78 4.72 1.33 8.99
CA LEU A 78 5.64 0.36 8.41
C LEU A 78 5.02 -0.39 7.23
N MET A 79 3.75 -0.79 7.35
CA MET A 79 3.04 -1.49 6.29
C MET A 79 2.83 -0.61 5.05
N ARG A 80 2.50 0.68 5.25
CA ARG A 80 2.46 1.66 4.15
C ARG A 80 3.80 1.75 3.43
N ALA A 81 4.90 1.88 4.19
CA ALA A 81 6.25 1.96 3.62
C ALA A 81 6.59 0.71 2.78
N ASN A 82 6.25 -0.48 3.28
CA ASN A 82 6.44 -1.73 2.54
C ASN A 82 5.62 -1.78 1.24
N ILE A 83 4.35 -1.37 1.27
CA ILE A 83 3.51 -1.32 0.06
C ILE A 83 4.08 -0.31 -0.95
N GLN A 84 4.56 0.85 -0.47
CA GLN A 84 5.21 1.85 -1.31
C GLN A 84 6.48 1.29 -1.96
N ALA A 85 7.31 0.55 -1.22
CA ALA A 85 8.50 -0.11 -1.77
C ALA A 85 8.14 -1.14 -2.86
N VAL A 86 7.11 -1.96 -2.64
CA VAL A 86 6.60 -2.92 -3.63
C VAL A 86 6.08 -2.19 -4.88
N SER A 87 5.33 -1.10 -4.68
CA SER A 87 4.84 -0.24 -5.78
C SER A 87 5.98 0.30 -6.63
N LEU A 88 7.04 0.83 -6.01
CA LEU A 88 8.22 1.31 -6.72
C LEU A 88 8.91 0.19 -7.50
N LYS A 89 9.04 -1.01 -6.91
CA LYS A 89 9.62 -2.18 -7.59
C LYS A 89 8.80 -2.56 -8.83
N ILE A 90 7.48 -2.52 -8.76
CA ILE A 90 6.59 -2.76 -9.90
C ILE A 90 6.77 -1.68 -10.98
N GLN A 91 6.92 -0.43 -10.59
CA GLN A 91 7.20 0.66 -11.54
C GLN A 91 8.52 0.44 -12.27
N THR A 92 9.60 0.06 -11.57
CA THR A 92 10.88 -0.30 -12.18
C THR A 92 10.74 -1.47 -13.16
N LEU A 93 10.02 -2.53 -12.77
CA LEU A 93 9.76 -3.67 -13.66
C LEU A 93 9.02 -3.26 -14.94
N ARG A 94 8.05 -2.34 -14.84
CA ARG A 94 7.36 -1.81 -16.02
C ARG A 94 8.33 -1.07 -16.94
N SER A 95 9.16 -0.16 -16.40
CA SER A 95 10.13 0.59 -17.20
C SER A 95 11.13 -0.33 -17.90
N ASN A 96 11.61 -1.36 -17.20
CA ASN A 96 12.51 -2.36 -17.78
C ASN A 96 11.83 -3.14 -18.92
N ASN A 97 10.56 -3.55 -18.75
CA ASN A 97 9.82 -4.23 -19.81
C ASN A 97 9.61 -3.33 -21.04
N ALA A 98 9.25 -2.06 -20.85
CA ALA A 98 9.10 -1.10 -21.94
C ALA A 98 10.42 -0.90 -22.71
N MET A 99 11.55 -0.80 -21.99
CA MET A 99 12.87 -0.73 -22.58
C MET A 99 13.22 -2.01 -23.37
N ALA A 100 12.91 -3.19 -22.84
CA ALA A 100 13.13 -4.45 -23.54
C ALA A 100 12.32 -4.54 -24.85
N GLN A 101 11.06 -4.08 -24.86
CA GLN A 101 10.25 -4.02 -26.09
C GLN A 101 10.82 -3.01 -27.09
N ALA A 102 11.24 -1.82 -26.63
CA ALA A 102 11.86 -0.82 -27.48
C ALA A 102 13.17 -1.34 -28.10
N MET A 103 14.04 -1.95 -27.29
CA MET A 103 15.28 -2.58 -27.76
C MET A 103 15.00 -3.68 -28.78
N LYS A 104 13.99 -4.52 -28.57
CA LYS A 104 13.57 -5.53 -29.57
C LYS A 104 13.15 -4.90 -30.90
N GLY A 105 12.44 -3.77 -30.87
CA GLY A 105 12.07 -3.01 -32.06
C GLY A 105 13.31 -2.44 -32.79
N VAL A 106 14.22 -1.83 -32.04
CA VAL A 106 15.49 -1.29 -32.57
C VAL A 106 16.36 -2.40 -33.17
N THR A 107 16.54 -3.53 -32.47
CA THR A 107 17.32 -4.66 -32.99
C THR A 107 16.73 -5.23 -34.27
N ARG A 108 15.39 -5.33 -34.38
CA ARG A 108 14.75 -5.73 -35.63
C ARG A 108 15.03 -4.74 -36.75
N ALA A 109 14.91 -3.44 -36.50
CA ALA A 109 15.23 -2.41 -37.49
C ALA A 109 16.70 -2.50 -37.94
N MET A 110 17.63 -2.67 -37.01
CA MET A 110 19.06 -2.86 -37.32
C MET A 110 19.32 -4.14 -38.13
N GLN A 111 18.62 -5.24 -37.83
CA GLN A 111 18.71 -6.47 -38.62
C GLN A 111 18.19 -6.29 -40.05
N THR A 112 17.09 -5.55 -40.23
CA THR A 112 16.56 -5.25 -41.57
C THR A 112 17.51 -4.35 -42.35
N MET A 113 18.11 -3.36 -41.70
CA MET A 113 19.14 -2.50 -42.31
C MET A 113 20.39 -3.28 -42.70
N ASN A 114 20.79 -4.28 -41.93
CA ASN A 114 21.96 -5.12 -42.23
C ASN A 114 21.71 -6.20 -43.30
N LYS A 115 20.45 -6.37 -43.74
CA LYS A 115 20.06 -7.32 -44.79
C LYS A 115 19.75 -6.65 -46.14
N GLN A 116 19.72 -5.32 -46.16
CA GLN A 116 19.79 -4.51 -47.38
C GLN A 116 21.26 -4.25 -47.70
#